data_AF-A0AAV6C5C3-F1
#
_entry.id   AF-A0AAV6C5C3-F1
#
_cell.length_a   1.000
_cell.length_b   1.000
_cell.length_c   1.000
_cell.angle_alpha   90.00
_cell.angle_beta   90.00
_cell.angle_gamma   90.00
#
_symmetry.space_group_name_H-M   'P 1'
#
loop_
_entity.id
_entity.type
_entity.pdbx_description
1 polymer ?
#
loop_
_entity_poly.entity_id
_entity_poly.type
_entity_poly.pdbx_seq_one_letter_code
_entity_poly.pdbx_strand_id
1 'polypeptide(L)'
;MGGKNPYIEETKFTPATKKFKVTFKREGKTVEIDPEKIPYGHDGLPGSILDISQGFHMGLDHACGGVCACSTCHVIVHEGLESCNEATDAELDQLDE
;
A
#
# COMPACT_ATOMS: atom_id res chain seq x y z
N MET A 1 -11.36 2.21 8.95
CA MET A 1 -12.21 3.27 8.38
C MET A 1 -11.37 3.80 7.24
N GLY A 2 -11.49 3.19 6.06
CA GLY A 2 -10.77 3.63 4.87
C GLY A 2 -11.42 4.91 4.36
N GLY A 3 -10.83 6.05 4.68
CA GLY A 3 -11.25 7.36 4.21
C GLY A 3 -10.31 7.90 3.13
N LYS A 4 -10.71 8.99 2.48
CA LYS A 4 -9.76 9.85 1.76
C LYS A 4 -9.44 11.03 2.67
N ASN A 5 -8.19 11.49 2.68
CA ASN A 5 -7.83 12.73 3.35
C ASN A 5 -8.27 13.91 2.47
N PRO A 6 -9.23 14.75 2.90
CA PRO A 6 -9.75 15.84 2.07
C PRO A 6 -8.75 16.98 1.85
N TYR A 7 -7.60 16.96 2.53
CA TYR A 7 -6.55 17.98 2.41
C TYR A 7 -5.38 17.56 1.50
N ILE A 8 -5.38 16.32 1.00
CA ILE A 8 -4.34 15.79 0.11
C ILE A 8 -4.98 15.57 -1.27
N GLU A 9 -4.24 15.92 -2.32
CA GLU A 9 -4.66 15.66 -3.69
C GLU A 9 -4.84 14.16 -3.96
N GLU A 10 -5.78 13.79 -4.83
CA GLU A 10 -5.99 12.38 -5.16
C GLU A 10 -4.78 11.79 -5.87
N THR A 11 -4.16 10.80 -5.26
CA THR A 11 -3.06 10.03 -5.85
C THR A 11 -3.56 9.30 -7.11
N LYS A 12 -2.96 9.61 -8.25
CA LYS A 12 -3.20 8.88 -9.50
C LYS A 12 -2.37 7.61 -9.50
N PHE A 13 -3.02 6.46 -9.64
CA PHE A 13 -2.35 5.17 -9.79
C PHE A 13 -2.98 4.37 -10.93
N THR A 14 -2.20 3.46 -11.50
CA THR A 14 -2.70 2.53 -12.52
C THR A 14 -2.88 1.15 -11.88
N PRO A 15 -4.11 0.59 -11.87
CA PRO A 15 -4.33 -0.75 -11.35
C PRO A 15 -3.52 -1.79 -12.13
N ALA A 16 -3.04 -2.82 -11.42
CA ALA A 16 -2.39 -3.95 -12.06
C ALA A 16 -3.34 -4.63 -13.06
N THR A 17 -2.82 -5.08 -14.20
CA THR A 17 -3.60 -5.80 -15.23
C THR A 17 -3.24 -7.28 -15.32
N LYS A 18 -2.10 -7.67 -14.75
CA LYS A 18 -1.58 -9.03 -14.75
C LYS A 18 -1.40 -9.52 -13.33
N LYS A 19 -1.50 -10.83 -13.13
CA LYS A 19 -1.19 -11.46 -11.85
C LYS A 19 0.27 -11.22 -11.49
N PHE A 20 0.52 -10.93 -10.22
CA PHE A 20 1.87 -10.69 -9.70
C PHE A 20 2.03 -11.31 -8.32
N LYS A 21 3.25 -11.36 -7.82
CA LYS A 21 3.56 -11.91 -6.51
C LYS A 21 4.18 -10.83 -5.63
N VAL A 22 3.78 -10.81 -4.36
CA VAL A 22 4.36 -9.93 -3.34
C VAL A 22 4.96 -10.81 -2.26
N THR A 23 6.21 -10.55 -1.90
CA THR A 23 6.92 -11.28 -0.84
C THR A 23 7.16 -10.38 0.34
N PHE A 24 6.55 -10.72 1.47
CA PHE A 24 6.75 -10.04 2.75
C PHE A 24 7.93 -10.70 3.46
N LYS A 25 9.10 -10.05 3.43
CA LYS A 25 10.35 -10.62 3.98
C LYS A 25 10.29 -10.83 5.49
N ARG A 26 9.61 -9.96 6.23
CA ARG A 26 9.47 -10.06 7.69
C ARG A 26 8.73 -11.35 8.09
N GLU A 27 7.70 -11.74 7.34
CA GLU A 27 6.93 -12.97 7.58
C GLU A 27 7.48 -14.18 6.79
N GLY A 28 8.41 -13.96 5.85
CA GLY A 28 8.92 -14.99 4.95
C GLY A 28 7.85 -15.56 4.01
N LYS A 29 6.77 -14.81 3.76
CA LYS A 29 5.58 -15.29 3.04
C LYS A 29 5.44 -14.58 1.70
N THR A 30 5.20 -15.37 0.65
CA THR A 30 4.85 -14.87 -0.68
C THR A 30 3.37 -15.10 -0.94
N VAL A 31 2.68 -14.08 -1.43
CA VAL A 31 1.28 -14.13 -1.83
C VAL A 31 1.14 -13.84 -3.32
N GLU A 32 0.20 -14.53 -3.97
CA GLU A 32 -0.15 -14.30 -5.36
C GLU A 32 -1.36 -13.37 -5.43
N ILE A 33 -1.23 -12.30 -6.22
CA ILE A 33 -2.22 -11.23 -6.32
C ILE A 33 -2.91 -11.35 -7.67
N ASP A 34 -4.20 -11.64 -7.61
CA ASP A 34 -5.12 -11.52 -8.74
C ASP A 34 -5.66 -10.08 -8.80
N PRO A 35 -5.45 -9.32 -9.90
CA PRO A 35 -5.94 -7.95 -9.97
C PRO A 35 -7.46 -7.82 -9.96
N GLU A 36 -8.17 -8.86 -10.39
CA GLU A 36 -9.64 -8.91 -10.39
C GLU A 36 -10.24 -9.04 -8.98
N LYS A 37 -9.43 -9.40 -7.98
CA LYS A 37 -9.85 -9.53 -6.59
C LYS A 37 -9.49 -8.32 -5.73
N ILE A 38 -8.84 -7.32 -6.32
CA ILE A 38 -8.55 -6.04 -5.66
C ILE A 38 -9.86 -5.26 -5.50
N PRO A 39 -10.14 -4.61 -4.36
CA PRO A 39 -9.31 -4.52 -3.15
C PRO A 39 -9.37 -5.77 -2.25
N TYR A 40 -8.26 -6.07 -1.59
CA TYR A 40 -8.17 -7.18 -0.62
C TYR A 40 -8.46 -6.73 0.82
N GLY A 41 -8.16 -5.48 1.13
CA GLY A 41 -8.37 -4.84 2.42
C GLY A 41 -9.48 -3.78 2.38
N HIS A 42 -9.59 -3.06 3.49
CA HIS A 42 -10.49 -1.92 3.69
C HIS A 42 -9.76 -0.58 3.74
N ASP A 43 -8.45 -0.58 4.02
CA ASP A 43 -7.65 0.63 4.23
C ASP A 43 -6.55 0.74 3.15
N GLY A 44 -6.19 1.98 2.79
CA GLY A 44 -5.24 2.28 1.72
C GLY A 44 -5.83 2.27 0.31
N LEU A 45 -4.97 2.49 -0.70
CA LEU A 45 -5.39 2.47 -2.10
C LEU A 45 -5.59 1.02 -2.59
N PRO A 46 -6.57 0.75 -3.46
CA PRO A 46 -6.79 -0.58 -4.02
C PRO A 46 -5.53 -1.13 -4.70
N GLY A 47 -5.05 -2.28 -4.24
CA GLY A 47 -3.85 -2.93 -4.81
C GLY A 47 -2.52 -2.40 -4.28
N SER A 48 -2.55 -1.45 -3.35
CA SER A 48 -1.37 -1.01 -2.62
C SER A 48 -0.81 -2.12 -1.73
N ILE A 49 0.44 -1.97 -1.30
CA ILE A 49 1.08 -2.90 -0.36
C ILE A 49 0.30 -2.96 0.96
N LEU A 50 -0.31 -1.85 1.39
CA LEU A 50 -1.16 -1.82 2.58
C LEU A 50 -2.45 -2.64 2.41
N ASP A 51 -3.16 -2.45 1.30
CA ASP A 51 -4.37 -3.21 0.95
C ASP A 51 -4.09 -4.72 0.93
N ILE A 52 -3.01 -5.11 0.26
CA ILE A 52 -2.56 -6.50 0.17
C ILE A 52 -2.16 -7.04 1.54
N SER A 53 -1.36 -6.29 2.30
CA SER A 53 -0.92 -6.68 3.65
C SER A 53 -2.11 -6.94 4.56
N GLN A 54 -3.12 -6.06 4.52
CA GLN A 54 -4.31 -6.19 5.33
C GLN A 54 -5.12 -7.44 4.96
N GLY A 55 -5.41 -7.64 3.66
CA GLY A 55 -6.21 -8.77 3.21
C GLY A 55 -5.55 -10.14 3.42
N PHE A 56 -4.21 -10.19 3.47
CA PHE A 56 -3.46 -11.42 3.75
C PHE A 56 -2.89 -11.50 5.17
N HIS A 57 -3.26 -10.56 6.05
CA HIS A 57 -2.86 -10.48 7.46
C HIS A 57 -1.34 -10.50 7.69
N MET A 58 -0.60 -9.67 6.96
CA MET A 58 0.87 -9.53 7.08
C MET A 58 1.30 -8.56 8.19
N GLY A 59 0.35 -7.98 8.92
CA GLY A 59 0.63 -7.21 10.14
C GLY A 59 1.31 -5.85 9.90
N LEU A 60 1.04 -5.20 8.77
CA LEU A 60 1.48 -3.82 8.54
C LEU A 60 0.58 -2.84 9.30
N ASP A 61 1.20 -2.03 10.17
CA ASP A 61 0.50 -1.04 10.96
C ASP A 61 0.02 0.14 10.10
N HIS A 62 -1.16 0.66 10.39
CA HIS A 62 -1.79 1.74 9.63
C HIS A 62 -2.66 2.59 10.56
N ALA A 63 -2.02 3.27 11.51
CA ALA A 63 -2.71 4.01 12.57
C ALA A 63 -3.74 5.02 12.03
N CYS A 64 -3.47 5.63 10.87
CA CYS A 64 -4.38 6.58 10.23
C CYS A 64 -5.47 5.94 9.34
N GLY A 65 -5.47 4.62 9.13
CA GLY A 65 -6.41 3.96 8.20
C GLY A 65 -6.07 4.16 6.71
N GLY A 66 -4.79 4.43 6.39
CA GLY A 66 -4.33 4.57 5.00
C GLY A 66 -4.69 5.91 4.36
N VAL A 67 -4.85 6.98 5.15
CA VAL A 67 -5.20 8.34 4.68
C VAL A 67 -4.00 9.28 4.59
N CYS A 68 -2.78 8.75 4.60
CA CYS A 68 -1.52 9.52 4.53
C CYS A 68 -1.42 10.60 5.64
N ALA A 69 -1.64 10.19 6.89
CA ALA A 69 -1.52 11.06 8.07
C ALA A 69 -0.67 10.43 9.19
N CYS A 70 0.12 9.41 8.85
CA CYS A 70 1.12 8.76 9.70
C CYS A 70 2.12 8.01 8.83
N SER A 71 3.22 7.54 9.40
CA SER A 71 4.25 6.72 8.72
C SER A 71 4.31 5.26 9.19
N THR A 72 3.31 4.77 9.93
CA THR A 72 3.34 3.39 10.47
C THR A 72 3.31 2.29 9.40
N CYS A 73 2.81 2.62 8.20
CA CYS A 73 2.75 1.68 7.07
C CYS A 73 4.01 1.71 6.20
N HIS A 74 5.06 2.45 6.60
CA HIS A 74 6.31 2.54 5.89
C HIS A 74 6.96 1.15 5.71
N VAL A 75 7.41 0.86 4.49
CA VAL A 75 8.10 -0.37 4.11
C VAL A 75 9.35 -0.07 3.29
N ILE A 76 10.32 -0.98 3.34
CA ILE A 76 11.51 -0.94 2.49
C ILE A 76 11.29 -1.90 1.32
N VAL A 77 11.23 -1.35 0.10
CA VAL A 77 11.13 -2.16 -1.13
C VAL A 77 12.52 -2.58 -1.58
N HIS A 78 12.78 -3.89 -1.57
CA HIS A 78 14.06 -4.43 -2.03
C HIS A 78 14.13 -4.64 -3.54
N GLU A 79 13.00 -5.03 -4.15
CA GLU A 79 12.90 -5.38 -5.57
C GLU A 79 11.51 -4.98 -6.07
N GLY A 80 11.42 -4.50 -7.32
CA GLY A 80 10.14 -4.15 -7.95
C GLY A 80 9.60 -2.76 -7.62
N LEU A 81 10.40 -1.86 -7.04
CA LEU A 81 9.99 -0.47 -6.78
C LEU A 81 9.51 0.26 -8.04
N GLU A 82 10.10 -0.06 -9.20
CA GLU A 82 9.71 0.47 -10.52
C GLU A 82 8.26 0.12 -10.94
N SER A 83 7.63 -0.86 -10.29
CA SER A 83 6.23 -1.22 -10.53
C SER A 83 5.24 -0.43 -9.67
N CYS A 84 5.73 0.32 -8.68
CA CYS A 84 4.95 1.25 -7.88
C CYS A 84 4.86 2.61 -8.57
N ASN A 85 3.84 3.39 -8.23
CA ASN A 85 3.81 4.81 -8.58
C ASN A 85 4.92 5.57 -7.85
N GLU A 86 5.28 6.74 -8.38
CA GLU A 86 6.13 7.68 -7.66
C GLU A 86 5.45 8.10 -6.35
N ALA A 87 6.25 8.29 -5.30
CA ALA A 87 5.78 8.81 -4.03
C ALA A 87 5.28 10.23 -4.22
N THR A 88 4.16 10.56 -3.59
CA THR A 88 3.63 11.92 -3.55
C THR A 88 4.39 12.76 -2.53
N ASP A 89 4.40 14.09 -2.67
CA ASP A 89 5.03 15.00 -1.70
C ASP A 89 4.48 14.77 -0.28
N ALA A 90 3.16 14.57 -0.14
CA ALA A 90 2.52 14.28 1.14
C ALA A 90 2.99 12.94 1.75
N GLU A 91 3.28 11.92 0.94
CA GLU A 91 3.85 10.66 1.45
C GLU A 91 5.30 10.87 1.95
N LEU A 92 6.08 11.69 1.25
CA LEU A 92 7.46 12.01 1.64
C LEU A 92 7.51 12.83 2.92
N ASP A 93 6.64 13.84 3.05
CA ASP A 93 6.52 14.65 4.27
C ASP A 93 6.27 13.77 5.51
N GLN A 94 5.38 12.78 5.42
CA GLN A 94 5.12 11.88 6.55
C GLN A 94 6.31 10.96 6.89
N LEU A 95 7.21 10.69 5.96
CA LEU A 95 8.41 9.86 6.21
C LEU A 95 9.56 10.67 6.83
N ASP A 96 9.58 11.99 6.60
CA ASP A 96 10.59 12.90 7.15
C ASP A 96 10.29 13.37 8.59
N GLU A 97 9.04 13.18 9.06
CA GLU A 97 8.59 13.42 10.45
C GLU A 97 8.95 12.32 11.45
#